data_AF-A0A522PKQ6-F1
#
_entry.id   AF-A0A522PKQ6-F1
#
_cell.length_a   1.000
_cell.length_b   1.000
_cell.length_c   1.000
_cell.angle_alpha   90.00
_cell.angle_beta   90.00
_cell.angle_gamma   90.00
#
_symmetry.space_group_name_H-M   'P 1'
#
loop_
_entity.id
_entity.type
_entity.pdbx_description
1 polymer ?
#
loop_
_entity_poly.entity_id
_entity_poly.type
_entity_poly.pdbx_seq_one_letter_code
_entity_poly.pdbx_strand_id
1 'polypeptide(L)'
;MSGCRSRSSAGTSAASGPPASSSPDAMAGRRSAVCDPRPSPRSPSASAPSSAWRAQGVGEGTLLSIEKRQRIRRAVEPYAAGLARTGLTPNALTLGGFGISIVAAVLAGLQLWLVAGLVSVLGAAFDMLDGAVARATGRTSRFGAFLDSTFDLWGEGVVFAGVVVGAALAAQPLAALLAALAASSGAMVKYSRAKAESLGWQGEVGLAPRPERVAILGLGLIVAGLSGGPQAGPWLQVALALLFILATITVVQRIAFAQQQSTKE
;
A
#
# COMPACT_ATOMS: atom_id res chain seq x y z
N MET A 1 40.17 -5.15 -31.34
CA MET A 1 41.47 -5.75 -31.67
C MET A 1 41.33 -7.27 -31.60
N SER A 2 41.70 -7.96 -32.70
CA SER A 2 42.13 -9.37 -32.82
C SER A 2 41.39 -10.46 -32.02
N GLY A 3 40.82 -11.52 -32.59
CA GLY A 3 40.92 -12.11 -33.92
C GLY A 3 40.36 -13.53 -33.81
N CYS A 4 39.73 -14.04 -34.87
CA CYS A 4 39.29 -15.44 -34.91
C CYS A 4 39.87 -16.09 -36.17
N ARG A 5 40.76 -17.07 -35.95
CA ARG A 5 41.42 -17.85 -37.01
C ARG A 5 40.40 -18.78 -37.66
N SER A 6 40.29 -18.73 -38.98
CA SER A 6 39.67 -19.80 -39.77
C SER A 6 40.72 -20.90 -40.06
N ARG A 7 40.34 -22.16 -39.83
CA ARG A 7 40.96 -23.32 -40.46
C ARG A 7 39.96 -23.86 -41.47
N SER A 8 40.35 -24.00 -42.72
CA SER A 8 39.73 -24.96 -43.64
C SER A 8 40.81 -25.48 -44.59
N SER A 9 40.88 -26.79 -44.67
CA SER A 9 41.84 -27.60 -45.40
C SER A 9 41.37 -27.91 -46.83
N ALA A 10 42.34 -27.84 -47.75
CA ALA A 10 42.62 -28.76 -48.86
C ALA A 10 41.69 -28.86 -50.10
N GLY A 11 42.34 -28.84 -51.27
CA GLY A 11 41.94 -29.54 -52.52
C GLY A 11 41.64 -28.63 -53.71
N THR A 12 42.62 -28.19 -54.52
CA THR A 12 43.20 -28.83 -55.75
C THR A 12 42.59 -28.40 -57.10
N SER A 13 43.49 -27.92 -57.97
CA SER A 13 43.57 -28.09 -59.44
C SER A 13 42.90 -27.11 -60.43
N ALA A 14 43.74 -26.19 -60.95
CA ALA A 14 44.10 -25.90 -62.36
C ALA A 14 43.08 -25.85 -63.54
N ALA A 15 43.10 -24.68 -64.21
CA ALA A 15 43.34 -24.41 -65.65
C ALA A 15 42.19 -24.20 -66.68
N SER A 16 42.29 -23.01 -67.32
CA SER A 16 42.11 -22.64 -68.76
C SER A 16 40.73 -22.34 -69.39
N GLY A 17 40.58 -21.11 -69.94
CA GLY A 17 39.82 -20.79 -71.19
C GLY A 17 38.50 -19.98 -71.09
N PRO A 18 38.34 -18.80 -71.76
CA PRO A 18 37.13 -17.94 -71.73
C PRO A 18 36.35 -17.89 -73.09
N PRO A 19 35.40 -16.95 -73.36
CA PRO A 19 34.09 -16.74 -72.72
C PRO A 19 32.91 -16.63 -73.74
N ALA A 20 31.66 -16.81 -73.31
CA ALA A 20 30.44 -16.33 -74.00
C ALA A 20 29.29 -16.29 -72.96
N SER A 21 28.94 -15.12 -72.42
CA SER A 21 27.84 -14.22 -72.85
C SER A 21 26.55 -14.41 -72.02
N SER A 22 25.96 -13.26 -71.63
CA SER A 22 24.63 -13.00 -71.02
C SER A 22 24.36 -13.34 -69.54
N SER A 23 24.75 -12.39 -68.69
CA SER A 23 24.07 -11.68 -67.57
C SER A 23 22.60 -12.03 -67.16
N PRO A 24 22.10 -11.54 -66.00
CA PRO A 24 22.51 -11.79 -64.61
C PRO A 24 21.30 -12.09 -63.67
N ASP A 25 21.59 -12.32 -62.39
CA ASP A 25 20.70 -12.26 -61.20
C ASP A 25 19.90 -13.53 -60.84
N ALA A 26 20.42 -14.47 -60.05
CA ALA A 26 20.79 -14.41 -58.62
C ALA A 26 19.61 -14.17 -57.66
N MET A 27 19.06 -15.25 -57.08
CA MET A 27 18.67 -15.35 -55.65
C MET A 27 17.90 -16.65 -55.39
N ALA A 28 18.62 -17.76 -55.29
CA ALA A 28 18.14 -18.97 -54.63
C ALA A 28 18.47 -18.90 -53.14
N GLY A 29 17.45 -19.14 -52.29
CA GLY A 29 17.61 -19.80 -50.99
C GLY A 29 18.41 -19.06 -49.91
N ARG A 30 17.84 -17.99 -49.31
CA ARG A 30 18.27 -17.59 -47.96
C ARG A 30 17.59 -18.49 -46.93
N ARG A 31 18.33 -19.49 -46.45
CA ARG A 31 18.02 -20.18 -45.19
C ARG A 31 18.12 -19.16 -44.06
N SER A 32 17.02 -18.94 -43.36
CA SER A 32 16.93 -18.10 -42.17
C SER A 32 17.92 -18.61 -41.13
N ALA A 33 18.98 -17.84 -40.87
CA ALA A 33 19.83 -18.06 -39.72
C ALA A 33 19.01 -17.79 -38.46
N VAL A 34 18.64 -18.85 -37.75
CA VAL A 34 18.08 -18.76 -36.41
C VAL A 34 19.21 -18.28 -35.50
N CYS A 35 19.18 -17.01 -35.14
CA CYS A 35 20.05 -16.47 -34.10
C CYS A 35 19.62 -17.05 -32.76
N ASP A 36 20.50 -17.84 -32.17
CA ASP A 36 20.38 -18.33 -30.79
C ASP A 36 20.39 -17.13 -29.83
N PRO A 37 19.36 -16.90 -29.00
CA PRO A 37 19.36 -15.78 -28.07
C PRO A 37 20.45 -16.01 -27.01
N ARG A 38 21.47 -15.15 -27.02
CA ARG A 38 22.48 -15.11 -25.96
C ARG A 38 21.76 -15.00 -24.60
N PRO A 39 22.18 -15.76 -23.58
CA PRO A 39 21.64 -15.56 -22.23
C PRO A 39 21.93 -14.13 -21.81
N SER A 40 20.88 -13.41 -21.41
CA SER A 40 20.97 -12.07 -20.83
C SER A 40 21.95 -12.09 -19.65
N PRO A 41 22.81 -11.07 -19.48
CA PRO A 41 23.65 -10.97 -18.29
C PRO A 41 22.74 -11.02 -17.06
N ARG A 42 23.01 -11.98 -16.16
CA ARG A 42 22.31 -12.12 -14.88
C ARG A 42 22.37 -10.76 -14.19
N SER A 43 21.21 -10.19 -13.88
CA SER A 43 21.10 -9.06 -12.95
C SER A 43 21.90 -9.40 -11.69
N PRO A 44 22.74 -8.50 -11.16
CA PRO A 44 23.42 -8.76 -9.90
C PRO A 44 22.35 -9.08 -8.86
N SER A 45 22.47 -10.26 -8.24
CA SER A 45 21.61 -10.67 -7.15
C SER A 45 21.61 -9.55 -6.11
N ALA A 46 20.46 -8.93 -5.88
CA ALA A 46 20.27 -8.03 -4.76
C ALA A 46 20.80 -8.75 -3.52
N SER A 47 21.90 -8.22 -2.97
CA SER A 47 22.49 -8.71 -1.74
C SER A 47 21.38 -8.75 -0.69
N ALA A 48 21.19 -9.92 -0.09
CA ALA A 48 20.28 -10.04 1.04
C ALA A 48 20.69 -9.00 2.10
N PRO A 49 19.77 -8.13 2.58
CA PRO A 49 20.13 -7.10 3.53
C PRO A 49 20.70 -7.75 4.80
N SER A 50 21.78 -7.16 5.30
CA SER A 50 22.48 -7.63 6.49
C SER A 50 21.51 -7.81 7.66
N SER A 51 21.66 -8.91 8.38
CA SER A 51 20.85 -9.35 9.51
C SER A 51 20.72 -8.32 10.65
N ALA A 52 21.56 -7.29 10.65
CA ALA A 52 21.60 -6.23 11.66
C ALA A 52 20.31 -5.38 11.71
N TRP A 53 19.62 -5.17 10.59
CA TRP A 53 18.45 -4.28 10.54
C TRP A 53 17.13 -4.97 10.87
N ARG A 54 17.11 -6.31 10.89
CA ARG A 54 15.89 -7.09 11.14
C ARG A 54 15.36 -6.92 12.58
N ALA A 55 16.17 -6.38 13.48
CA ALA A 55 15.87 -6.26 14.91
C ALA A 55 15.37 -4.85 15.34
N GLN A 56 15.49 -3.81 14.51
CA GLN A 56 15.28 -2.42 14.94
C GLN A 56 14.02 -1.71 14.39
N GLY A 57 13.14 -2.41 13.66
CA GLY A 57 11.99 -1.77 13.00
C GLY A 57 10.61 -2.05 13.59
N VAL A 58 10.48 -2.98 14.55
CA VAL A 58 9.16 -3.48 14.94
C VAL A 58 8.89 -3.21 16.42
N GLY A 59 8.34 -2.03 16.73
CA GLY A 59 7.46 -1.88 17.89
C GLY A 59 7.86 -0.90 18.99
N GLU A 60 9.01 -0.22 18.92
CA GLU A 60 9.45 0.65 20.04
C GLU A 60 8.64 1.95 20.22
N GLY A 61 7.77 2.30 19.28
CA GLY A 61 6.90 3.50 19.35
C GLY A 61 5.39 3.24 19.38
N THR A 62 4.94 1.99 19.49
CA THR A 62 3.50 1.64 19.40
C THR A 62 2.83 1.69 20.77
N LEU A 63 1.75 2.46 20.92
CA LEU A 63 0.97 2.57 22.17
C LEU A 63 0.24 1.27 22.53
N LEU A 64 0.01 0.39 21.54
CA LEU A 64 -0.54 -0.95 21.72
C LEU A 64 0.56 -2.02 21.67
N SER A 65 0.78 -2.73 22.78
CA SER A 65 1.77 -3.81 22.84
C SER A 65 1.56 -4.85 21.73
N ILE A 66 2.67 -5.34 21.16
CA ILE A 66 2.71 -6.38 20.12
C ILE A 66 1.90 -7.62 20.53
N GLU A 67 1.94 -7.96 21.83
CA GLU A 67 1.20 -9.07 22.43
C GLU A 67 -0.33 -8.90 22.30
N LYS A 68 -0.84 -7.67 22.47
CA LYS A 68 -2.28 -7.38 22.39
C LYS A 68 -2.78 -7.54 20.96
N ARG A 69 -1.98 -7.14 19.96
CA ARG A 69 -2.27 -7.38 18.54
C ARG A 69 -2.27 -8.86 18.18
N GLN A 70 -1.35 -9.65 18.75
CA GLN A 70 -1.31 -11.10 18.53
C GLN A 70 -2.51 -11.82 19.17
N ARG A 71 -2.95 -11.42 20.36
CA ARG A 71 -4.17 -11.98 20.99
C ARG A 71 -5.42 -11.68 20.18
N ILE A 72 -5.59 -10.45 19.70
CA ILE A 72 -6.71 -10.09 18.83
C ILE A 72 -6.66 -10.95 17.55
N ARG A 73 -5.49 -11.11 16.92
CA ARG A 73 -5.34 -11.98 15.74
C ARG A 73 -5.77 -13.43 15.98
N ARG A 74 -5.32 -14.05 17.08
CA ARG A 74 -5.68 -15.45 17.41
C ARG A 74 -7.17 -15.62 17.71
N ALA A 75 -7.81 -14.61 18.30
CA ALA A 75 -9.25 -14.64 18.54
C ALA A 75 -10.08 -14.55 17.25
N VAL A 76 -9.50 -14.00 16.18
CA VAL A 76 -10.14 -13.75 14.89
C VAL A 76 -10.03 -14.94 13.92
N GLU A 77 -8.99 -15.76 14.04
CA GLU A 77 -8.76 -16.96 13.23
C GLU A 77 -9.97 -17.92 13.09
N PRO A 78 -10.74 -18.25 14.15
CA PRO A 78 -11.89 -19.15 14.00
C PRO A 78 -13.04 -18.52 13.20
N TYR A 79 -13.29 -17.21 13.35
CA TYR A 79 -14.31 -16.49 12.58
C TYR A 79 -13.90 -16.36 11.11
N ALA A 80 -12.61 -16.12 10.87
CA ALA A 80 -12.01 -16.11 9.54
C ALA A 80 -12.17 -17.45 8.82
N ALA A 81 -11.95 -18.56 9.52
CA ALA A 81 -12.16 -19.91 8.98
C ALA A 81 -13.65 -20.24 8.70
N GLY A 82 -14.59 -19.64 9.45
CA GLY A 82 -16.03 -19.74 9.19
C GLY A 82 -16.46 -18.98 7.93
N LEU A 83 -15.99 -17.74 7.77
CA LEU A 83 -16.30 -16.90 6.61
C LEU A 83 -15.66 -17.43 5.32
N ALA A 84 -14.49 -18.09 5.41
CA ALA A 84 -13.86 -18.78 4.29
C ALA A 84 -14.78 -19.80 3.58
N ARG A 85 -15.75 -20.37 4.32
CA ARG A 85 -16.66 -21.41 3.84
C ARG A 85 -17.88 -20.85 3.10
N THR A 86 -18.15 -19.54 3.17
CA THR A 86 -19.32 -18.93 2.53
C THR A 86 -19.11 -18.55 1.06
N GLY A 87 -17.90 -18.71 0.53
CA GLY A 87 -17.58 -18.41 -0.88
C GLY A 87 -17.44 -16.91 -1.19
N LEU A 88 -17.52 -16.03 -0.19
CA LEU A 88 -17.27 -14.60 -0.36
C LEU A 88 -15.85 -14.35 -0.87
N THR A 89 -15.75 -13.53 -1.92
CA THR A 89 -14.44 -13.16 -2.49
C THR A 89 -13.79 -12.08 -1.61
N PRO A 90 -12.45 -12.06 -1.46
CA PRO A 90 -11.76 -10.99 -0.73
C PRO A 90 -12.13 -9.59 -1.22
N ASN A 91 -12.36 -9.43 -2.53
CA ASN A 91 -12.78 -8.16 -3.12
C ASN A 91 -14.16 -7.70 -2.63
N ALA A 92 -15.10 -8.64 -2.41
CA ALA A 92 -16.42 -8.31 -1.90
C ALA A 92 -16.35 -7.83 -0.44
N LEU A 93 -15.44 -8.40 0.35
CA LEU A 93 -15.17 -7.96 1.72
C LEU A 93 -14.60 -6.54 1.76
N THR A 94 -13.58 -6.25 0.94
CA THR A 94 -13.04 -4.88 0.79
C THR A 94 -14.12 -3.86 0.40
N LEU A 95 -14.99 -4.21 -0.57
CA LEU A 95 -16.12 -3.33 -0.95
C LEU A 95 -17.16 -3.18 0.17
N GLY A 96 -17.39 -4.23 0.95
CA GLY A 96 -18.24 -4.20 2.14
C GLY A 96 -17.69 -3.24 3.21
N GLY A 97 -16.39 -3.36 3.55
CA GLY A 97 -15.70 -2.45 4.47
C GLY A 97 -15.73 -1.00 4.00
N PHE A 98 -15.55 -0.76 2.69
CA PHE A 98 -15.74 0.56 2.11
C PHE A 98 -17.19 1.07 2.25
N GLY A 99 -18.18 0.21 2.06
CA GLY A 99 -19.59 0.54 2.33
C GLY A 99 -19.84 0.99 3.77
N ILE A 100 -19.23 0.31 4.75
CA ILE A 100 -19.30 0.71 6.17
C ILE A 100 -18.68 2.10 6.37
N SER A 101 -17.57 2.39 5.69
CA SER A 101 -16.92 3.71 5.73
C SER A 101 -17.82 4.82 5.17
N ILE A 102 -18.57 4.56 4.08
CA ILE A 102 -19.57 5.50 3.55
C ILE A 102 -20.68 5.74 4.57
N VAL A 103 -21.20 4.69 5.20
CA VAL A 103 -22.25 4.83 6.24
C VAL A 103 -21.74 5.68 7.40
N ALA A 104 -20.52 5.44 7.89
CA ALA A 104 -19.90 6.25 8.93
C ALA A 104 -19.77 7.72 8.51
N ALA A 105 -19.36 7.99 7.27
CA ALA A 105 -19.26 9.35 6.73
C ALA A 105 -20.59 10.08 6.66
N VAL A 106 -21.66 9.41 6.19
CA VAL A 106 -23.00 9.99 6.15
C VAL A 106 -23.49 10.31 7.57
N LEU A 107 -23.30 9.39 8.52
CA LEU A 107 -23.67 9.63 9.92
C LEU A 107 -22.89 10.81 10.53
N ALA A 108 -21.60 10.93 10.24
CA ALA A 108 -20.79 12.07 10.66
C ALA A 108 -21.29 13.38 10.04
N GLY A 109 -21.63 13.36 8.75
CA GLY A 109 -22.21 14.51 8.03
C GLY A 109 -23.55 14.97 8.61
N LEU A 110 -24.37 14.02 9.08
CA LEU A 110 -25.62 14.27 9.80
C LEU A 110 -25.43 14.65 11.28
N GLN A 111 -24.17 14.84 11.73
CA GLN A 111 -23.82 15.20 13.11
C GLN A 111 -24.24 14.13 14.14
N LEU A 112 -24.50 12.90 13.69
CA LEU A 112 -24.76 11.73 14.54
C LEU A 112 -23.43 11.16 15.04
N TRP A 113 -22.65 12.00 15.75
CA TRP A 113 -21.26 11.76 16.12
C TRP A 113 -21.04 10.42 16.84
N LEU A 114 -21.92 10.10 17.79
CA LEU A 114 -21.83 8.85 18.55
C LEU A 114 -21.92 7.62 17.65
N VAL A 115 -22.96 7.58 16.81
CA VAL A 115 -23.21 6.44 15.91
C VAL A 115 -22.12 6.38 14.83
N ALA A 116 -21.70 7.52 14.29
CA ALA A 116 -20.60 7.60 13.35
C ALA A 116 -19.30 7.03 13.93
N GLY A 117 -18.98 7.36 15.18
CA GLY A 117 -17.81 6.85 15.88
C GLY A 117 -17.88 5.35 16.11
N LEU A 118 -19.03 4.83 16.58
CA LEU A 118 -19.24 3.38 16.76
C LEU A 118 -19.12 2.61 15.45
N VAL A 119 -19.76 3.09 14.39
CA VAL A 119 -19.68 2.47 13.05
C VAL A 119 -18.25 2.53 12.50
N SER A 120 -17.53 3.62 12.71
CA SER A 120 -16.12 3.75 12.27
C SER A 120 -15.21 2.73 12.96
N VAL A 121 -15.35 2.56 14.29
CA VAL A 121 -14.56 1.57 15.04
C VAL A 121 -14.93 0.15 14.63
N LEU A 122 -16.23 -0.13 14.44
CA LEU A 122 -16.70 -1.44 14.01
C LEU A 122 -16.22 -1.78 12.59
N GLY A 123 -16.28 -0.83 11.66
CA GLY A 123 -15.77 -1.00 10.30
C GLY A 123 -14.27 -1.27 10.28
N ALA A 124 -13.50 -0.55 11.09
CA ALA A 124 -12.07 -0.80 11.23
C ALA A 124 -11.74 -2.16 11.83
N ALA A 125 -12.54 -2.63 12.79
CA ALA A 125 -12.43 -3.99 13.29
C ALA A 125 -12.71 -5.00 12.18
N PHE A 126 -13.77 -4.77 11.37
CA PHE A 126 -14.14 -5.62 10.24
C PHE A 126 -13.03 -5.72 9.18
N ASP A 127 -12.42 -4.61 8.77
CA ASP A 127 -11.26 -4.61 7.85
C ASP A 127 -10.09 -5.47 8.39
N MET A 128 -9.85 -5.44 9.70
CA MET A 128 -8.82 -6.27 10.33
C MET A 128 -9.19 -7.77 10.28
N LEU A 129 -10.47 -8.11 10.39
CA LEU A 129 -10.97 -9.47 10.22
C LEU A 129 -10.78 -9.94 8.77
N ASP A 130 -11.20 -9.12 7.80
CA ASP A 130 -11.18 -9.45 6.37
C ASP A 130 -9.76 -9.71 5.86
N GLY A 131 -8.82 -8.85 6.25
CA GLY A 131 -7.41 -9.07 5.94
C GLY A 131 -6.85 -10.34 6.59
N ALA A 132 -7.36 -10.76 7.76
CA ALA A 132 -6.99 -12.02 8.38
C ALA A 132 -7.61 -13.23 7.65
N VAL A 133 -8.86 -13.12 7.20
CA VAL A 133 -9.56 -14.13 6.38
C VAL A 133 -8.83 -14.36 5.07
N ALA A 134 -8.48 -13.29 4.34
CA ALA A 134 -7.78 -13.40 3.06
C ALA A 134 -6.43 -14.12 3.19
N ARG A 135 -5.71 -13.90 4.31
CA ARG A 135 -4.45 -14.60 4.61
C ARG A 135 -4.67 -16.07 4.99
N ALA A 136 -5.67 -16.36 5.82
CA ALA A 136 -5.97 -17.72 6.25
C ALA A 136 -6.49 -18.61 5.11
N THR A 137 -7.17 -18.02 4.13
CA THR A 137 -7.71 -18.74 2.96
C THR A 137 -6.71 -18.95 1.83
N GLY A 138 -5.51 -18.35 1.91
CA GLY A 138 -4.49 -18.44 0.86
C GLY A 138 -4.91 -17.79 -0.47
N ARG A 139 -6.04 -17.07 -0.52
CA ARG A 139 -6.56 -16.40 -1.72
C ARG A 139 -6.02 -14.98 -1.81
N THR A 140 -4.70 -14.83 -1.87
CA THR A 140 -4.04 -13.54 -2.07
C THR A 140 -3.75 -13.34 -3.56
N SER A 141 -4.31 -12.30 -4.17
CA SER A 141 -4.02 -11.90 -5.54
C SER A 141 -3.37 -10.52 -5.56
N ARG A 142 -2.49 -10.25 -6.54
CA ARG A 142 -1.88 -8.92 -6.72
C ARG A 142 -2.95 -7.83 -6.92
N PHE A 143 -3.99 -8.15 -7.68
CA PHE A 143 -5.12 -7.26 -7.89
C PHE A 143 -5.90 -7.00 -6.60
N GLY A 144 -6.19 -8.04 -5.80
CA GLY A 144 -6.86 -7.89 -4.52
C GLY A 144 -6.07 -7.03 -3.53
N ALA A 145 -4.74 -7.20 -3.46
CA ALA A 145 -3.89 -6.35 -2.62
C ALA A 145 -3.89 -4.87 -3.06
N PHE A 146 -3.91 -4.62 -4.38
CA PHE A 146 -4.06 -3.27 -4.92
C PHE A 146 -5.43 -2.67 -4.60
N LEU A 147 -6.50 -3.44 -4.78
CA LEU A 147 -7.88 -3.05 -4.49
C LEU A 147 -8.04 -2.68 -3.00
N ASP A 148 -7.56 -3.55 -2.11
CA ASP A 148 -7.57 -3.37 -0.65
C ASP A 148 -6.85 -2.07 -0.25
N SER A 149 -5.62 -1.88 -0.72
CA SER A 149 -4.84 -0.66 -0.45
C SER A 149 -5.49 0.62 -0.99
N THR A 150 -6.20 0.52 -2.12
CA THR A 150 -6.90 1.66 -2.74
C THR A 150 -8.15 2.03 -1.96
N PHE A 151 -9.00 1.06 -1.66
CA PHE A 151 -10.23 1.28 -0.90
C PHE A 151 -9.95 1.62 0.56
N ASP A 152 -8.83 1.18 1.13
CA ASP A 152 -8.34 1.63 2.43
C ASP A 152 -8.06 3.13 2.47
N LEU A 153 -7.54 3.70 1.38
CA LEU A 153 -7.29 5.14 1.28
C LEU A 153 -8.59 5.90 1.06
N TRP A 154 -9.46 5.40 0.18
CA TRP A 154 -10.78 5.98 -0.04
C TRP A 154 -11.67 5.94 1.20
N GLY A 155 -11.74 4.82 1.90
CA GLY A 155 -12.55 4.65 3.11
C GLY A 155 -12.17 5.64 4.20
N GLU A 156 -10.87 5.79 4.47
CA GLU A 156 -10.36 6.79 5.40
C GLU A 156 -10.72 8.21 4.96
N GLY A 157 -10.50 8.55 3.67
CA GLY A 157 -10.82 9.87 3.12
C GLY A 157 -12.31 10.21 3.19
N VAL A 158 -13.18 9.26 2.89
CA VAL A 158 -14.64 9.43 2.91
C VAL A 158 -15.14 9.69 4.33
N VAL A 159 -14.64 8.97 5.33
CA VAL A 159 -14.99 9.23 6.74
C VAL A 159 -14.60 10.65 7.14
N PHE A 160 -13.37 11.08 6.84
CA PHE A 160 -12.95 12.46 7.14
C PHE A 160 -13.78 13.50 6.37
N ALA A 161 -14.17 13.24 5.13
CA ALA A 161 -15.05 14.13 4.38
C ALA A 161 -16.42 14.29 5.07
N GLY A 162 -16.99 13.20 5.59
CA GLY A 162 -18.20 13.24 6.42
C GLY A 162 -18.01 14.09 7.68
N VAL A 163 -16.87 13.95 8.37
CA VAL A 163 -16.55 14.77 9.55
C VAL A 163 -16.39 16.25 9.20
N VAL A 164 -15.75 16.58 8.08
CA VAL A 164 -15.62 17.97 7.59
C VAL A 164 -17.01 18.58 7.36
N VAL A 165 -17.88 17.87 6.65
CA VAL A 165 -19.26 18.33 6.37
C VAL A 165 -20.04 18.51 7.66
N GLY A 166 -20.03 17.51 8.54
CA GLY A 166 -20.76 17.58 9.81
C GLY A 166 -20.27 18.72 10.70
N ALA A 167 -18.95 18.93 10.77
CA ALA A 167 -18.35 20.00 11.55
C ALA A 167 -18.67 21.38 10.99
N ALA A 168 -18.65 21.53 9.66
CA ALA A 168 -19.05 22.77 9.00
C ALA A 168 -20.53 23.10 9.26
N LEU A 169 -21.42 22.11 9.11
CA LEU A 169 -22.85 22.27 9.40
C LEU A 169 -23.14 22.51 10.89
N ALA A 170 -22.26 22.06 11.78
CA ALA A 170 -22.35 22.31 13.22
C ALA A 170 -21.74 23.65 13.65
N ALA A 171 -21.39 24.52 12.69
CA ALA A 171 -20.73 25.82 12.92
C ALA A 171 -19.39 25.71 13.66
N GLN A 172 -18.62 24.66 13.40
CA GLN A 172 -17.28 24.43 13.96
C GLN A 172 -16.19 24.52 12.87
N PRO A 173 -15.84 25.73 12.39
CA PRO A 173 -14.88 25.89 11.30
C PRO A 173 -13.49 25.35 11.65
N LEU A 174 -13.07 25.45 12.92
CA LEU A 174 -11.80 24.90 13.38
C LEU A 174 -11.78 23.36 13.31
N ALA A 175 -12.87 22.69 13.71
CA ALA A 175 -12.96 21.24 13.60
C ALA A 175 -12.96 20.78 12.13
N ALA A 176 -13.69 21.49 11.25
CA ALA A 176 -13.69 21.20 9.81
C ALA A 176 -12.28 21.35 9.19
N LEU A 177 -11.57 22.43 9.54
CA LEU A 177 -10.18 22.65 9.09
C LEU A 177 -9.25 21.55 9.60
N LEU A 178 -9.31 21.22 10.90
CA LEU A 178 -8.48 20.18 11.49
C LEU A 178 -8.76 18.80 10.88
N ALA A 179 -10.02 18.48 10.55
CA ALA A 179 -10.37 17.25 9.85
C ALA A 179 -9.76 17.18 8.45
N ALA A 180 -9.83 18.27 7.68
CA ALA A 180 -9.22 18.33 6.35
C ALA A 180 -7.68 18.19 6.39
N LEU A 181 -7.04 18.85 7.37
CA LEU A 181 -5.60 18.74 7.61
C LEU A 181 -5.21 17.33 8.06
N ALA A 182 -5.94 16.74 9.00
CA ALA A 182 -5.71 15.38 9.47
C ALA A 182 -5.86 14.34 8.35
N ALA A 183 -6.86 14.50 7.47
CA ALA A 183 -7.05 13.66 6.29
C ALA A 183 -5.86 13.77 5.32
N SER A 184 -5.41 15.00 5.05
CA SER A 184 -4.28 15.28 4.15
C SER A 184 -2.97 14.70 4.70
N SER A 185 -2.66 14.92 5.98
CA SER A 185 -1.49 14.33 6.64
C SER A 185 -1.59 12.79 6.68
N GLY A 186 -2.78 12.23 6.90
CA GLY A 186 -3.04 10.79 6.86
C GLY A 186 -2.73 10.16 5.50
N ALA A 187 -3.18 10.79 4.42
CA ALA A 187 -2.86 10.38 3.06
C ALA A 187 -1.35 10.45 2.79
N MET A 188 -0.67 11.49 3.29
CA MET A 188 0.79 11.61 3.17
C MET A 188 1.56 10.53 3.93
N VAL A 189 1.08 10.06 5.08
CA VAL A 189 1.66 8.89 5.76
C VAL A 189 1.61 7.67 4.84
N LYS A 190 0.46 7.37 4.24
CA LYS A 190 0.34 6.22 3.30
C LYS A 190 1.20 6.39 2.05
N TYR A 191 1.17 7.57 1.44
CA TYR A 191 1.93 7.87 0.22
C TYR A 191 3.44 7.78 0.43
N SER A 192 3.97 8.37 1.51
CA SER A 192 5.41 8.33 1.82
C SER A 192 5.94 6.89 1.97
N ARG A 193 5.15 5.98 2.53
CA ARG A 193 5.48 4.54 2.58
C ARG A 193 5.57 3.95 1.19
N ALA A 194 4.49 4.09 0.42
CA ALA A 194 4.40 3.49 -0.92
C ALA A 194 5.50 4.03 -1.83
N LYS A 195 5.83 5.32 -1.70
CA LYS A 195 6.91 5.94 -2.47
C LYS A 195 8.28 5.42 -2.06
N ALA A 196 8.57 5.30 -0.76
CA ALA A 196 9.81 4.71 -0.28
C ALA A 196 9.99 3.27 -0.79
N GLU A 197 8.95 2.43 -0.65
CA GLU A 197 8.96 1.04 -1.13
C GLU A 197 9.16 0.96 -2.66
N SER A 198 8.58 1.90 -3.43
CA SER A 198 8.78 1.97 -4.88
C SER A 198 10.21 2.32 -5.30
N LEU A 199 10.97 3.00 -4.43
CA LEU A 199 12.37 3.35 -4.62
C LEU A 199 13.33 2.28 -4.10
N GLY A 200 12.82 1.18 -3.52
CA GLY A 200 13.64 0.14 -2.89
C GLY A 200 14.04 0.43 -1.45
N TRP A 201 13.57 1.54 -0.87
CA TRP A 201 13.80 1.92 0.52
C TRP A 201 12.78 1.29 1.46
N GLN A 202 13.18 1.09 2.72
CA GLN A 202 12.26 0.61 3.76
C GLN A 202 11.39 1.77 4.27
N GLY A 203 10.07 1.56 4.27
CA GLY A 203 9.08 2.56 4.68
C GLY A 203 8.44 2.33 6.06
N GLU A 204 8.93 1.36 6.85
CA GLU A 204 8.33 0.94 8.12
C GLU A 204 8.86 1.72 9.34
N VAL A 205 8.75 3.05 9.30
CA VAL A 205 9.04 3.92 10.46
C VAL A 205 7.84 4.81 10.74
N GLY A 206 7.52 5.07 12.02
CA GLY A 206 6.46 6.00 12.39
C GLY A 206 5.83 5.72 13.76
N LEU A 207 5.52 6.78 14.50
CA LEU A 207 4.92 6.72 15.84
C LEU A 207 3.47 6.25 15.85
N ALA A 208 2.75 6.34 14.74
CA ALA A 208 1.30 6.12 14.70
C ALA A 208 0.87 5.08 13.67
N PRO A 209 0.89 3.79 14.03
CA PRO A 209 0.33 2.75 13.21
C PRO A 209 -1.18 2.99 12.94
N ARG A 210 -1.63 2.59 11.74
CA ARG A 210 -3.00 2.81 11.23
C ARG A 210 -4.12 2.58 12.26
N PRO A 211 -4.13 1.48 13.07
CA PRO A 211 -5.22 1.25 14.02
C PRO A 211 -5.32 2.31 15.12
N GLU A 212 -4.22 2.95 15.50
CA GLU A 212 -4.24 4.00 16.53
C GLU A 212 -4.94 5.25 16.01
N ARG A 213 -4.69 5.62 14.75
CA ARG A 213 -5.38 6.75 14.11
C ARG A 213 -6.89 6.52 14.03
N VAL A 214 -7.31 5.30 13.65
CA VAL A 214 -8.73 4.97 13.59
C VAL A 214 -9.35 4.93 14.99
N ALA A 215 -8.63 4.42 16.00
CA ALA A 215 -9.08 4.43 17.38
C ALA A 215 -9.25 5.86 17.93
N ILE A 216 -8.29 6.76 17.65
CA ILE A 216 -8.38 8.17 18.07
C ILE A 216 -9.58 8.85 17.41
N LEU A 217 -9.78 8.66 16.10
CA LEU A 217 -10.92 9.24 15.40
C LEU A 217 -12.25 8.71 15.95
N GLY A 218 -12.37 7.38 16.05
CA GLY A 218 -13.57 6.72 16.56
C GLY A 218 -13.91 7.13 17.99
N LEU A 219 -12.92 7.15 18.89
CA LEU A 219 -13.11 7.59 20.26
C LEU A 219 -13.45 9.09 20.34
N GLY A 220 -12.80 9.92 19.53
CA GLY A 220 -13.09 11.34 19.44
C GLY A 220 -14.54 11.61 19.03
N LEU A 221 -15.06 10.87 18.05
CA LEU A 221 -16.45 10.94 17.62
C LEU A 221 -17.44 10.43 18.69
N ILE A 222 -17.10 9.35 19.39
CA ILE A 222 -17.92 8.80 20.48
C ILE A 222 -18.03 9.80 21.63
N VAL A 223 -16.90 10.33 22.11
CA VAL A 223 -16.85 11.31 23.21
C VAL A 223 -17.57 12.60 22.81
N ALA A 224 -17.37 13.07 21.57
CA ALA A 224 -18.10 14.19 21.00
C ALA A 224 -19.62 13.96 21.02
N GLY A 225 -20.09 12.78 20.63
CA GLY A 225 -21.51 12.43 20.64
C GLY A 225 -22.10 12.32 22.06
N LEU A 226 -21.34 11.80 23.02
CA LEU A 226 -21.76 11.73 24.44
C LEU A 226 -21.83 13.11 25.11
N SER A 227 -21.11 14.10 24.60
CA SER A 227 -21.10 15.46 25.15
C SER A 227 -22.39 16.27 24.92
N GLY A 228 -23.40 15.68 24.28
CA GLY A 228 -24.79 16.13 24.40
C GLY A 228 -25.28 17.14 23.34
N GLY A 229 -24.60 17.26 22.19
CA GLY A 229 -25.16 18.06 21.09
C GLY A 229 -24.36 18.09 19.78
N PRO A 230 -24.91 18.75 18.74
CA PRO A 230 -24.25 18.91 17.44
C PRO A 230 -22.89 19.60 17.53
N GLN A 231 -22.72 20.43 18.56
CA GLN A 231 -21.51 21.20 18.82
C GLN A 231 -20.32 20.35 19.31
N ALA A 232 -20.48 19.03 19.49
CA ALA A 232 -19.42 18.04 19.71
C ALA A 232 -18.42 18.29 20.86
N GLY A 233 -18.58 19.40 21.60
CA GLY A 233 -17.60 19.92 22.53
C GLY A 233 -16.22 20.19 21.91
N PRO A 234 -15.22 20.58 22.72
CA PRO A 234 -13.83 20.69 22.27
C PRO A 234 -13.21 19.33 21.94
N TRP A 235 -13.85 18.21 22.33
CA TRP A 235 -13.30 16.87 22.21
C TRP A 235 -13.05 16.42 20.77
N LEU A 236 -13.95 16.77 19.85
CA LEU A 236 -13.74 16.50 18.43
C LEU A 236 -12.51 17.25 17.92
N GLN A 237 -12.35 18.52 18.29
CA GLN A 237 -11.20 19.34 17.89
C GLN A 237 -9.90 18.77 18.47
N VAL A 238 -9.90 18.35 19.73
CA VAL A 238 -8.74 17.73 20.38
C VAL A 238 -8.34 16.44 19.66
N ALA A 239 -9.29 15.56 19.33
CA ALA A 239 -9.02 14.32 18.61
C ALA A 239 -8.45 14.59 17.20
N LEU A 240 -9.03 15.54 16.47
CA LEU A 240 -8.57 15.90 15.12
C LEU A 240 -7.20 16.58 15.13
N ALA A 241 -6.95 17.47 16.10
CA ALA A 241 -5.64 18.09 16.30
C ALA A 241 -4.57 17.05 16.64
N LEU A 242 -4.88 16.11 17.54
CA LEU A 242 -3.99 15.02 17.87
C LEU A 242 -3.66 14.16 16.64
N LEU A 243 -4.67 13.81 15.84
CA LEU A 243 -4.49 13.07 14.59
C LEU A 243 -3.61 13.80 13.59
N PHE A 244 -3.85 15.10 13.40
CA PHE A 244 -3.06 15.93 12.50
C PHE A 244 -1.60 16.02 12.94
N ILE A 245 -1.35 16.33 14.21
CA ILE A 245 0.01 16.44 14.78
C ILE A 245 0.74 15.11 14.63
N LEU A 246 0.12 14.02 15.06
CA LEU A 246 0.72 12.70 15.07
C LEU A 246 1.02 12.19 13.65
N ALA A 247 0.11 12.41 12.70
CA ALA A 247 0.34 12.07 11.29
C ALA A 247 1.47 12.91 10.68
N THR A 248 1.51 14.21 10.98
CA THR A 248 2.54 15.12 10.46
C THR A 248 3.92 14.75 11.01
N ILE A 249 4.05 14.46 12.30
CA ILE A 249 5.29 13.96 12.91
C ILE A 249 5.72 12.67 12.21
N THR A 250 4.79 11.75 11.95
CA THR A 250 5.09 10.49 11.26
C THR A 250 5.62 10.72 9.84
N VAL A 251 5.05 11.67 9.09
CA VAL A 251 5.56 12.04 7.76
C VAL A 251 6.98 12.58 7.83
N VAL A 252 7.26 13.50 8.77
CA VAL A 252 8.60 14.06 8.95
C VAL A 252 9.62 12.98 9.31
N GLN A 253 9.27 12.05 10.20
CA GLN A 253 10.12 10.92 10.56
C GLN A 253 10.46 10.04 9.35
N ARG A 254 9.48 9.79 8.48
CA ARG A 254 9.68 9.00 7.26
C ARG A 254 10.58 9.70 6.25
N ILE A 255 10.43 11.01 6.09
CA ILE A 255 11.29 11.80 5.22
C ILE A 255 12.74 11.77 5.72
N ALA A 256 12.95 12.01 7.02
CA ALA A 256 14.27 11.96 7.63
C ALA A 256 14.91 10.55 7.50
N PHE A 257 14.13 9.49 7.69
CA PHE A 257 14.59 8.12 7.52
C PHE A 257 14.94 7.78 6.06
N ALA A 258 14.16 8.27 5.10
CA ALA A 258 14.46 8.13 3.67
C ALA A 258 15.76 8.85 3.29
N GLN A 259 16.00 10.05 3.83
CA GLN A 259 17.23 10.80 3.60
C GLN A 259 18.47 10.05 4.11
N GLN A 260 18.38 9.39 5.27
CA GLN A 260 19.48 8.57 5.79
C GLN A 260 19.78 7.35 4.92
N GLN A 261 18.78 6.79 4.25
CA GLN A 261 18.98 5.68 3.30
C GLN A 261 19.65 6.18 2.02
N SER A 262 19.22 7.32 1.48
CA SER A 262 19.84 7.87 0.26
C SER A 262 21.31 8.26 0.43
N THR A 263 21.74 8.62 1.65
CA THR A 263 23.16 8.93 1.91
C THR A 263 24.06 7.71 2.04
N LYS A 264 23.49 6.50 2.12
CA LYS A 264 24.24 5.23 2.26
C LYS A 264 24.38 4.48 0.93
N GLU A 265 23.69 4.94 -0.11
CA GLU A 265 23.83 4.49 -1.50
C GLU A 265 24.99 5.23 -2.19
#